data_AF-A0A945I9G5-F1
#
_entry.id   AF-A0A945I9G5-F1
#
_cell.length_a   1.000
_cell.length_b   1.000
_cell.length_c   1.000
_cell.angle_alpha   90.00
_cell.angle_beta   90.00
_cell.angle_gamma   90.00
#
_symmetry.space_group_name_H-M   'P 1'
#
loop_
_entity.id
_entity.type
_entity.pdbx_description
1 polymer ?
#
loop_
_entity_poly.entity_id
_entity_poly.type
_entity_poly.pdbx_seq_one_letter_code
_entity_poly.pdbx_strand_id
1 'polypeptide(L)'
;DEDVDPTNMDEVIWAMASRSNPIDDIDILRNTWSTWLDPTQNPPENRPYGSKVLINACKDHRHLPVFSKRTTLRKEIYDDVAARWQKLGLPDKAPQVRAFEEESVSVYHEIGGFEPGLQPGEKKT
;
A
#
# COMPACT_ATOMS: atom_id res chain seq x y z
N ASP A 1 5.57 1.65 -4.72
CA ASP A 1 5.04 3.03 -4.72
C ASP A 1 5.81 3.90 -3.75
N GLU A 2 5.90 5.18 -4.04
CA GLU A 2 6.62 6.21 -3.28
C GLU A 2 6.00 6.54 -1.91
N ASP A 3 4.77 6.10 -1.65
CA ASP A 3 4.02 6.40 -0.43
C ASP A 3 4.20 5.39 0.72
N VAL A 4 5.12 4.44 0.55
CA VAL A 4 5.44 3.36 1.49
C VAL A 4 6.93 3.38 1.79
N ASP A 5 7.29 3.55 3.07
CA ASP A 5 8.68 3.40 3.53
C ASP A 5 9.04 1.90 3.63
N PRO A 6 10.00 1.38 2.82
CA PRO A 6 10.37 -0.03 2.85
C PRO A 6 11.08 -0.45 4.14
N THR A 7 11.52 0.48 4.98
CA THR A 7 12.13 0.20 6.29
C THR A 7 11.10 0.11 7.41
N ASN A 8 9.84 0.49 7.15
CA ASN A 8 8.73 0.44 8.10
C ASN A 8 7.81 -0.76 7.81
N MET A 9 7.89 -1.81 8.64
CA MET A 9 7.13 -3.04 8.45
C MET A 9 5.60 -2.84 8.49
N ASP A 10 5.11 -1.88 9.29
CA ASP A 10 3.67 -1.60 9.38
C ASP A 10 3.12 -1.09 8.03
N GLU A 11 3.90 -0.26 7.32
CA GLU A 11 3.52 0.27 6.02
C GLU A 11 3.63 -0.77 4.91
N VAL A 12 4.68 -1.61 4.96
CA VAL A 12 4.86 -2.71 4.01
C VAL A 12 3.71 -3.72 4.11
N ILE A 13 3.35 -4.15 5.33
CA ILE A 13 2.25 -5.07 5.55
C ILE A 13 0.92 -4.43 5.14
N TRP A 14 0.69 -3.15 5.45
CA TRP A 14 -0.51 -2.43 5.02
C TRP A 14 -0.65 -2.40 3.49
N ALA A 15 0.43 -2.12 2.76
CA ALA A 15 0.42 -2.13 1.30
C ALA A 15 0.11 -3.53 0.76
N MET A 16 0.76 -4.58 1.30
CA MET A 16 0.49 -5.97 0.91
C MET A 16 -0.98 -6.36 1.14
N ALA A 17 -1.55 -5.99 2.29
CA ALA A 17 -2.91 -6.39 2.67
C ALA A 17 -4.02 -5.60 1.96
N SER A 18 -3.73 -4.39 1.46
CA SER A 18 -4.74 -3.50 0.86
C SER A 18 -4.64 -3.37 -0.66
N ARG A 19 -3.51 -3.73 -1.27
CA ARG A 19 -3.24 -3.54 -2.71
C ARG A 19 -3.04 -4.82 -3.49
N SER A 20 -2.76 -5.95 -2.83
CA SER A 20 -2.53 -7.22 -3.50
C SER A 20 -3.81 -8.05 -3.56
N ASN A 21 -4.30 -8.36 -4.76
CA ASN A 21 -5.28 -9.41 -4.96
C ASN A 21 -4.54 -10.75 -5.06
N PRO A 22 -4.65 -11.68 -4.09
CA PRO A 22 -3.79 -12.86 -4.03
C PRO A 22 -3.77 -13.76 -5.27
N ILE A 23 -4.84 -13.75 -6.08
CA ILE A 23 -4.92 -14.57 -7.30
C ILE A 23 -4.09 -13.96 -8.43
N ASP A 24 -4.08 -12.64 -8.56
CA ASP A 24 -3.50 -11.94 -9.71
C ASP A 24 -2.10 -11.38 -9.39
N ASP A 25 -1.83 -11.05 -8.13
CA ASP A 25 -0.64 -10.31 -7.69
C ASP A 25 0.41 -11.16 -6.96
N ILE A 26 0.20 -12.48 -6.85
CA ILE A 26 1.13 -13.39 -6.18
C ILE A 26 1.67 -14.44 -7.14
N ASP A 27 2.96 -14.34 -7.42
CA ASP A 27 3.69 -15.32 -8.23
C ASP A 27 4.52 -16.26 -7.35
N ILE A 28 4.29 -17.56 -7.50
CA ILE A 28 5.04 -18.60 -6.80
C ILE A 28 6.08 -19.22 -7.74
N LEU A 29 7.34 -18.95 -7.48
CA LEU A 29 8.48 -19.58 -8.14
C LEU A 29 8.81 -20.88 -7.41
N ARG A 30 8.51 -22.04 -8.01
CA ARG A 30 8.52 -23.34 -7.31
C ARG A 30 9.91 -23.99 -7.15
N ASN A 31 10.80 -23.76 -8.11
CA ASN A 31 12.10 -24.44 -8.20
C ASN A 31 13.25 -23.44 -8.19
N THR A 32 13.45 -22.77 -7.06
CA THR A 32 14.51 -21.78 -6.88
C THR A 32 15.58 -22.30 -5.93
N TRP A 33 16.78 -21.71 -5.98
CA TRP A 33 17.84 -22.04 -5.04
C TRP A 33 17.47 -21.58 -3.62
N SER A 34 17.68 -22.47 -2.64
CA SER A 34 17.60 -22.18 -1.21
C SER A 34 18.87 -22.69 -0.50
N THR A 35 18.87 -22.73 0.83
CA THR A 35 20.03 -23.11 1.64
C THR A 35 19.68 -24.27 2.57
N TRP A 36 20.67 -25.08 2.92
CA TRP A 36 20.51 -26.18 3.88
C TRP A 36 20.03 -25.74 5.28
N LEU A 37 20.23 -24.47 5.63
CA LEU A 37 19.81 -23.85 6.89
C LEU A 37 18.32 -23.47 6.91
N ASP A 38 17.65 -23.45 5.76
CA ASP A 38 16.23 -23.13 5.66
C ASP A 38 15.38 -24.21 6.34
N PRO A 39 14.69 -23.91 7.45
CA PRO A 39 13.93 -24.91 8.19
C PRO A 39 12.56 -25.22 7.55
N THR A 40 12.18 -24.54 6.46
CA THR A 40 10.83 -24.63 5.87
C THR A 40 10.56 -25.93 5.12
N GLN A 41 11.59 -26.74 4.82
CA GLN A 41 11.45 -28.03 4.14
C GLN A 41 12.13 -29.18 4.87
N ASN A 42 11.48 -30.36 4.81
CA ASN A 42 12.01 -31.64 5.24
C ASN A 42 11.65 -32.74 4.22
N PRO A 43 12.50 -33.76 4.04
CA PRO A 43 13.76 -34.00 4.74
C PRO A 43 14.88 -33.03 4.27
N PRO A 44 16.00 -32.88 5.02
CA PRO A 44 17.03 -31.87 4.75
C PRO A 44 17.56 -31.87 3.31
N GLU A 45 17.62 -33.05 2.68
CA GLU A 45 18.08 -33.28 1.31
C GLU A 45 17.31 -32.46 0.26
N ASN A 46 16.08 -32.05 0.56
CA ASN A 46 15.25 -31.25 -0.34
C ASN A 46 15.53 -29.74 -0.24
N ARG A 47 16.16 -29.27 0.85
CA ARG A 47 16.39 -27.84 1.14
C ARG A 47 17.28 -27.06 0.14
N PRO A 48 18.15 -27.66 -0.69
CA PRO A 48 18.82 -26.91 -1.75
C PRO A 48 17.86 -26.25 -2.73
N TYR A 49 16.64 -26.80 -2.84
CA TYR A 49 15.60 -26.28 -3.72
C TYR A 49 14.39 -25.84 -2.89
N GLY A 50 13.91 -24.64 -3.16
CA GLY A 50 12.80 -24.04 -2.44
C GLY A 50 11.91 -23.23 -3.35
N SER A 51 10.81 -22.75 -2.78
CA SER A 51 9.95 -21.80 -3.44
C SER A 51 10.23 -20.37 -2.96
N LYS A 52 10.01 -19.40 -3.83
CA LYS A 52 9.98 -17.98 -3.48
C LYS A 52 8.66 -17.40 -3.98
N VAL A 53 8.20 -16.38 -3.27
CA VAL A 53 6.97 -15.68 -3.61
C VAL A 53 7.31 -14.24 -3.93
N LEU A 54 6.80 -13.75 -5.05
CA LEU A 54 6.74 -12.34 -5.38
C LEU A 54 5.33 -11.86 -5.11
N ILE A 55 5.20 -10.77 -4.34
CA ILE A 55 3.92 -10.16 -4.00
C ILE A 55 3.91 -8.75 -4.57
N ASN A 56 3.08 -8.51 -5.57
CA ASN A 56 2.86 -7.18 -6.11
C ASN A 56 1.93 -6.40 -5.17
N ALA A 57 2.51 -5.53 -4.36
CA ALA A 57 1.80 -4.63 -3.45
C ALA A 57 1.73 -3.19 -3.98
N CYS A 58 1.89 -2.99 -5.28
CA CYS A 58 1.80 -1.68 -5.92
C CYS A 58 0.34 -1.32 -6.23
N LYS A 59 0.05 -0.02 -6.35
CA LYS A 59 -1.22 0.45 -6.92
C LYS A 59 -1.35 -0.04 -8.36
N ASP A 60 -2.54 -0.50 -8.75
CA ASP A 60 -2.79 -0.92 -10.13
C ASP A 60 -2.60 0.28 -11.07
N HIS A 61 -1.55 0.20 -11.90
CA HIS A 61 -1.15 1.27 -12.81
C HIS A 61 -2.29 1.73 -13.72
N ARG A 62 -3.15 0.83 -14.19
CA ARG A 62 -4.25 1.18 -15.11
C ARG A 62 -5.39 1.92 -14.40
N HIS A 63 -5.54 1.69 -13.10
CA HIS A 63 -6.63 2.23 -12.29
C HIS A 63 -6.14 3.27 -11.28
N LEU A 64 -4.91 3.79 -11.42
CA LEU A 64 -4.40 4.92 -10.64
C LEU A 64 -5.37 6.12 -10.61
N PRO A 65 -6.06 6.49 -11.71
CA PRO A 65 -7.07 7.57 -11.70
C PRO A 65 -8.22 7.41 -10.72
N VAL A 66 -8.66 6.17 -10.51
CA VAL A 66 -9.82 5.87 -9.67
C VAL A 66 -9.40 5.32 -8.31
N PHE A 67 -8.10 5.28 -8.03
CA PHE A 67 -7.59 4.76 -6.78
C PHE A 67 -8.01 5.63 -5.60
N SER A 68 -8.49 4.98 -4.53
CA SER A 68 -8.98 5.66 -3.34
C SER A 68 -7.92 6.59 -2.75
N LYS A 69 -8.33 7.81 -2.41
CA LYS A 69 -7.48 8.73 -1.64
C LYS A 69 -7.12 8.10 -0.30
N ARG A 70 -5.87 8.30 0.13
CA ARG A 70 -5.39 7.80 1.42
C ARG A 70 -6.13 8.51 2.55
N THR A 71 -6.51 7.77 3.57
CA THR A 71 -7.03 8.35 4.82
C THR A 71 -5.85 8.87 5.64
N THR A 72 -5.50 10.15 5.46
CA THR A 72 -4.46 10.83 6.24
C THR A 72 -5.02 12.04 6.97
N LEU A 73 -4.38 12.43 8.08
CA LEU A 73 -4.75 13.63 8.82
C LEU A 73 -4.20 14.88 8.14
N ARG A 74 -4.96 15.97 8.17
CA ARG A 74 -4.42 17.29 7.82
C ARG A 74 -3.50 17.78 8.92
N LYS A 75 -2.32 18.26 8.53
CA LYS A 75 -1.32 18.75 9.49
C LYS A 75 -1.87 19.90 10.35
N GLU A 76 -2.53 20.87 9.73
CA GLU A 76 -3.12 22.02 10.42
C GLU A 76 -4.13 21.61 11.51
N ILE A 77 -4.97 20.62 11.21
CA ILE A 77 -5.98 20.11 12.16
C ILE A 77 -5.30 19.36 13.30
N TYR A 78 -4.30 18.53 12.98
CA TYR A 78 -3.52 17.86 14.00
C TYR A 78 -2.81 18.86 14.92
N ASP A 79 -2.16 19.88 14.38
CA ASP A 79 -1.43 20.89 15.15
C ASP A 79 -2.38 21.67 16.09
N ASP A 80 -3.56 22.05 15.62
CA ASP A 80 -4.60 22.72 16.43
C ASP A 80 -5.17 21.82 17.54
N VAL A 81 -5.37 20.53 17.27
CA VAL A 81 -5.81 19.55 18.29
C VAL A 81 -4.70 19.27 19.29
N ALA A 82 -3.46 19.08 18.82
CA ALA A 82 -2.29 18.83 19.66
C ALA A 82 -1.99 20.00 20.59
N ALA A 83 -2.12 21.25 20.11
CA ALA A 83 -1.97 22.45 20.93
C ALA A 83 -3.01 22.54 22.06
N ARG A 84 -4.19 21.94 21.86
CA ARG A 84 -5.30 21.93 22.83
C ARG A 84 -5.44 20.62 23.60
N TRP A 85 -4.50 19.68 23.44
CA TRP A 85 -4.61 18.31 23.98
C TRP A 85 -4.94 18.27 25.48
N GLN A 86 -4.17 19.02 26.29
CA GLN A 86 -4.40 19.13 27.73
C GLN A 86 -5.71 19.82 28.07
N LYS A 87 -6.08 20.88 27.31
CA LYS A 87 -7.34 21.61 27.50
C LYS A 87 -8.56 20.72 27.21
N LEU A 88 -8.44 19.79 26.26
CA LEU A 88 -9.47 18.82 25.91
C LEU A 88 -9.61 17.69 26.95
N GLY A 89 -8.75 17.65 27.98
CA GLY A 89 -8.78 16.60 28.99
C GLY A 89 -8.34 15.23 28.48
N LEU A 90 -7.59 15.18 27.38
CA LEU A 90 -7.10 13.94 26.80
C LEU A 90 -5.87 13.44 27.59
N PRO A 91 -5.74 12.11 27.78
CA PRO A 91 -4.62 11.55 28.53
C PRO A 91 -3.29 11.73 27.78
N ASP A 92 -2.21 11.74 28.55
CA ASP A 92 -0.83 11.74 28.06
C ASP A 92 -0.49 12.91 27.12
N LYS A 93 0.51 12.69 26.26
CA LYS A 93 0.92 13.63 25.22
C LYS A 93 0.20 13.29 23.92
N ALA A 94 -0.06 14.30 23.10
CA ALA A 94 -0.59 14.10 21.75
C ALA A 94 0.27 13.08 20.98
N PRO A 95 -0.34 12.10 20.29
CA PRO A 95 0.39 11.05 19.60
C PRO A 95 1.12 11.61 18.39
N GLN A 96 2.34 11.14 18.15
CA GLN A 96 3.09 11.45 16.94
C GLN A 96 2.41 10.77 15.74
N VAL A 97 2.02 11.57 14.74
CA VAL A 97 1.42 11.08 13.50
C VAL A 97 2.52 10.79 12.49
N ARG A 98 2.47 9.62 11.84
CA ARG A 98 3.51 9.15 10.91
C ARG A 98 3.39 9.77 9.52
N ALA A 99 2.17 10.12 9.09
CA ALA A 99 1.90 10.68 7.78
C ALA A 99 0.77 11.72 7.84
N PHE A 100 0.98 12.85 7.19
CA PHE A 100 -0.04 13.86 6.97
C PHE A 100 -0.53 13.81 5.53
N GLU A 101 -1.70 14.41 5.28
CA GLU A 101 -2.19 14.66 3.93
C GLU A 101 -1.17 15.54 3.21
N GLU A 102 -0.57 15.00 2.17
CA GLU A 102 0.25 15.75 1.23
C GLU A 102 -0.65 16.24 0.10
N GLU A 103 -0.55 17.52 -0.25
CA GLU A 103 -1.17 18.06 -1.47
C GLU A 103 -0.47 17.48 -2.70
N SER A 104 -0.82 16.24 -3.02
CA SER A 104 -0.56 15.69 -4.34
C SER A 104 -1.72 16.10 -5.24
N VAL A 105 -1.42 16.87 -6.28
CA VAL A 105 -2.33 17.02 -7.41
C VAL A 105 -2.45 15.63 -8.01
N SER A 106 -3.48 14.88 -7.63
CA SER A 106 -3.87 13.68 -8.35
C SER A 106 -4.25 14.16 -9.76
N VAL A 107 -3.31 14.04 -10.71
CA VAL A 107 -3.49 14.46 -12.12
C VAL A 107 -4.69 13.75 -12.76
N TYR A 108 -5.14 12.67 -12.12
CA TYR A 108 -6.14 11.77 -12.62
C TYR A 108 -7.42 11.87 -11.77
N HIS A 109 -8.17 12.97 -11.94
CA HIS A 109 -9.61 12.93 -11.66
C HIS A 109 -10.30 12.64 -12.98
N GLU A 110 -10.78 11.42 -13.15
CA GLU A 110 -11.78 11.20 -14.18
C GLU A 110 -13.11 11.78 -13.73
N ILE A 111 -13.66 12.60 -14.60
CA ILE A 111 -15.04 13.03 -14.60
C ILE A 111 -15.87 11.75 -14.60
N GLY A 112 -16.47 11.41 -13.46
CA GLY A 112 -17.21 10.16 -13.29
C GLY A 112 -18.31 10.01 -14.34
N GLY A 113 -18.06 9.15 -15.33
CA GLY A 113 -19.01 8.73 -16.34
C GLY A 113 -18.69 7.28 -16.70
N PHE A 114 -19.25 6.33 -15.94
CA PHE A 114 -19.17 4.91 -16.28
C PHE A 114 -20.12 4.64 -17.46
N GLU A 115 -19.69 4.95 -18.69
CA GLU A 115 -20.27 4.37 -19.90
C GLU A 115 -19.41 3.14 -20.29
N PRO A 116 -19.97 1.92 -20.28
CA PRO A 116 -19.22 0.73 -20.70
C PRO A 116 -18.72 0.87 -22.14
N GLY A 117 -17.40 0.87 -22.32
CA GLY A 117 -16.76 0.87 -23.64
C GLY A 117 -16.08 2.17 -24.08
N LEU A 118 -16.06 3.22 -23.26
CA LEU A 118 -15.29 4.44 -23.53
C LEU A 118 -14.07 4.53 -22.62
N GLN A 119 -12.90 4.75 -23.21
CA GLN A 119 -11.72 5.09 -22.42
C GLN A 119 -11.74 6.58 -22.04
N PRO A 120 -11.11 6.93 -20.91
CA PRO A 120 -11.06 8.30 -20.42
C PRO A 120 -10.36 9.22 -21.41
N GLY A 121 -11.10 10.18 -21.97
CA GLY A 121 -10.57 11.14 -22.96
C GLY A 121 -10.94 10.85 -24.43
N GLU A 122 -11.66 9.76 -24.73
CA GLU A 122 -12.23 9.56 -26.07
C GLU A 122 -13.38 10.55 -26.32
N LYS A 123 -13.22 11.44 -27.32
CA LYS A 123 -14.32 12.28 -27.80
C LYS A 123 -15.21 11.46 -28.73
N LYS A 124 -16.52 11.46 -28.48
CA LYS A 124 -17.54 10.97 -29.42
C LYS A 124 -17.34 11.64 -30.78
N THR A 125 -17.15 10.84 -31.81
CA THR A 125 -17.15 11.27 -33.21
C THR A 125 -18.56 11.53 -33.70
#